data_AF-A0A9K3Q4P8-F1
#
_entry.id   AF-A0A9K3Q4P8-F1
#
_cell.length_a   1.000
_cell.length_b   1.000
_cell.length_c   1.000
_cell.angle_alpha   90.00
_cell.angle_beta   90.00
_cell.angle_gamma   90.00
#
_symmetry.space_group_name_H-M   'P 1'
#
loop_
_entity.id
_entity.type
_entity.pdbx_description
1 polymer ?
#
loop_
_entity_poly.entity_id
_entity_poly.type
_entity_poly.pdbx_seq_one_letter_code
_entity_poly.pdbx_strand_id
1 'polypeptide(L)'
;MCFHTSSKYVSKKQVRILDSLPTVARSAIGPMLDAVFECELGAAKKPKEQRYFRSMRLHFIWFPQQHHLYYSLFPVVKLSLETMNYVMACYACHLATGHSLSSLTMRTGTICKYLIAAASLIAIFDSEPGRDARKEKGSDSLCSPLEKVLKEQKRWEDVPDRQKGWTVGLQLALMKKYSHLPFRGKHQAITDWFVVALHGGFRRAEWAQDRGHTELNQPERNVRNVPAAFCLDDVKFKGDNGRPLLHSSVLQSPNQLFLSLSAGACKGMVTTAKRNSSPAMTKTTASVVSPLDPYHPAFCRHARIHQQMKLSSKPLCSR
;
A
#
# COMPACT_ATOMS: atom_id res chain seq x y z
N MET A 1 28.41 18.91 -22.87
CA MET A 1 28.67 19.51 -21.55
C MET A 1 29.30 18.43 -20.67
N CYS A 2 30.58 18.56 -20.35
CA CYS A 2 31.27 17.65 -19.42
C CYS A 2 31.13 18.19 -18.00
N PHE A 3 30.35 17.52 -17.16
CA PHE A 3 30.24 17.86 -15.74
C PHE A 3 31.49 17.37 -15.01
N HIS A 4 32.37 18.30 -14.61
CA HIS A 4 33.45 18.01 -13.66
C HIS A 4 32.85 17.95 -12.25
N THR A 5 32.72 16.74 -11.70
CA THR A 5 32.18 16.50 -10.35
C THR A 5 33.20 16.90 -9.29
N SER A 6 33.04 18.07 -8.68
CA SER A 6 33.81 18.49 -7.49
C SER A 6 33.19 17.88 -6.23
N SER A 7 33.53 16.62 -5.96
CA SER A 7 32.95 15.76 -4.91
C SER A 7 33.37 16.08 -3.45
N LYS A 8 33.81 17.30 -3.11
CA LYS A 8 34.48 17.54 -1.81
C LYS A 8 33.67 18.21 -0.69
N TYR A 9 32.38 18.55 -0.89
CA TYR A 9 31.59 19.21 0.15
C TYR A 9 30.20 18.59 0.39
N VAL A 10 30.17 17.32 0.79
CA VAL A 10 29.04 16.80 1.56
C VAL A 10 29.26 17.17 3.03
N SER A 11 28.60 18.23 3.50
CA SER A 11 28.66 18.66 4.91
C SER A 11 28.30 17.51 5.87
N LYS A 12 28.93 17.46 7.05
CA LYS A 12 28.65 16.46 8.11
C LYS A 12 27.16 16.36 8.48
N LYS A 13 26.33 17.37 8.18
CA LYS A 13 24.88 17.36 8.41
C LYS A 13 24.08 16.64 7.31
N GLN A 14 24.55 16.59 6.06
CA GLN A 14 23.90 15.85 4.97
C GLN A 14 23.96 14.34 5.19
N VAL A 15 25.06 13.87 5.78
CA VAL A 15 25.25 12.46 6.20
C VAL A 15 24.07 12.00 7.08
N ARG A 16 23.60 12.84 8.02
CA ARG A 16 22.53 12.47 8.96
C ARG A 16 21.16 12.19 8.33
N ILE A 17 20.80 12.84 7.22
CA ILE A 17 19.52 12.56 6.55
C ILE A 17 19.63 11.24 5.80
N LEU A 18 20.77 10.99 5.15
CA LEU A 18 21.01 9.75 4.43
C LEU A 18 21.08 8.55 5.38
N ASP A 19 21.61 8.75 6.59
CA ASP A 19 21.64 7.69 7.61
C ASP A 19 20.25 7.20 8.04
N SER A 20 19.20 7.98 7.80
CA SER A 20 17.81 7.53 8.01
C SER A 20 17.29 6.59 6.91
N LEU A 21 18.03 6.46 5.79
CA LEU A 21 17.68 5.64 4.66
C LEU A 21 18.42 4.28 4.70
N PRO A 22 17.76 3.17 4.30
CA PRO A 22 18.40 1.88 4.07
C PRO A 22 19.66 1.97 3.19
N THR A 23 20.70 1.21 3.54
CA THR A 23 22.03 1.26 2.89
C THR A 23 21.97 1.04 1.37
N VAL A 24 21.16 0.09 0.90
CA VAL A 24 21.01 -0.22 -0.54
C VAL A 24 20.51 0.98 -1.34
N ALA A 25 19.64 1.78 -0.73
CA ALA A 25 19.07 2.91 -1.42
C ALA A 25 19.90 4.19 -1.23
N ARG A 26 20.68 4.29 -0.14
CA ARG A 26 21.74 5.32 -0.04
C ARG A 26 22.73 5.23 -1.21
N SER A 27 23.23 4.04 -1.53
CA SER A 27 24.17 3.86 -2.65
C SER A 27 23.51 4.15 -4.00
N ALA A 28 22.25 3.77 -4.17
CA ALA A 28 21.50 4.06 -5.39
C ALA A 28 21.26 5.57 -5.60
N ILE A 29 20.93 6.31 -4.53
CA ILE A 29 20.53 7.72 -4.62
C ILE A 29 21.73 8.68 -4.53
N GLY A 30 22.90 8.20 -4.09
CA GLY A 30 24.12 9.00 -3.89
C GLY A 30 24.44 10.00 -5.02
N PRO A 31 24.59 9.55 -6.27
CA PRO A 31 24.88 10.46 -7.39
C PRO A 31 23.77 11.49 -7.66
N MET A 32 22.52 11.16 -7.34
CA MET A 32 21.35 12.01 -7.55
C MET A 32 21.28 13.13 -6.51
N LEU A 33 21.73 12.83 -5.29
CA LEU A 33 21.84 13.80 -4.21
C LEU A 33 22.77 14.94 -4.58
N ASP A 34 23.90 14.60 -5.19
CA ASP A 34 24.88 15.61 -5.63
C ASP A 34 24.25 16.54 -6.65
N ALA A 35 23.54 16.01 -7.65
CA ALA A 35 22.79 16.82 -8.62
C ALA A 35 21.72 17.71 -7.96
N VAL A 36 20.96 17.19 -6.99
CA VAL A 36 19.98 18.01 -6.24
C VAL A 36 20.67 19.10 -5.44
N PHE A 37 21.81 18.80 -4.80
CA PHE A 37 22.55 19.77 -4.01
C PHE A 37 23.14 20.89 -4.87
N GLU A 38 23.68 20.55 -6.05
CA GLU A 38 24.16 21.52 -7.02
C GLU A 38 23.01 22.41 -7.52
N CYS A 39 21.85 21.84 -7.82
CA CYS A 39 20.68 22.59 -8.26
C CYS A 39 20.05 23.47 -7.16
N GLU A 40 20.38 23.24 -5.89
CA GLU A 40 19.86 24.00 -4.74
C GLU A 40 20.75 25.17 -4.30
N LEU A 41 21.84 25.46 -5.02
CA LEU A 41 22.72 26.59 -4.74
C LEU A 41 22.08 27.97 -5.05
N GLY A 42 20.82 28.02 -5.49
CA GLY A 42 20.10 29.24 -5.84
C GLY A 42 19.26 29.87 -4.71
N ALA A 43 19.30 31.22 -4.66
CA ALA A 43 18.52 32.18 -3.86
C ALA A 43 18.43 31.96 -2.32
N ALA A 44 18.60 33.06 -1.57
CA ALA A 44 18.66 33.11 -0.12
C ALA A 44 17.33 32.74 0.58
N LYS A 45 16.97 31.46 0.61
CA LYS A 45 15.96 30.94 1.53
C LYS A 45 16.55 30.85 2.94
N LYS A 46 15.70 31.00 3.95
CA LYS A 46 16.11 30.76 5.34
C LYS A 46 16.67 29.32 5.45
N PRO A 47 17.82 29.09 6.13
CA PRO A 47 18.45 27.76 6.19
C PRO A 47 17.56 26.62 6.73
N LYS A 48 16.51 26.95 7.50
CA LYS A 48 15.54 25.98 8.01
C LYS A 48 14.56 25.53 6.92
N GLU A 49 14.07 26.45 6.12
CA GLU A 49 13.13 26.18 5.02
C GLU A 49 13.80 25.39 3.90
N GLN A 50 15.05 25.75 3.56
CA GLN A 50 15.83 25.02 2.57
C GLN A 50 16.04 23.56 2.99
N ARG A 51 16.38 23.31 4.27
CA ARG A 51 16.52 21.94 4.81
C ARG A 51 15.22 21.14 4.71
N TYR A 52 14.10 21.77 5.02
CA TYR A 52 12.80 21.13 4.95
C TYR A 52 12.43 20.75 3.51
N PHE A 53 12.60 21.70 2.57
CA PHE A 53 12.32 21.50 1.15
C PHE A 53 13.21 20.42 0.52
N ARG A 54 14.51 20.46 0.84
CA ARG A 54 15.47 19.44 0.47
C ARG A 54 15.02 18.05 0.93
N SER A 55 14.64 17.92 2.19
CA SER A 55 14.20 16.62 2.74
C SER A 55 12.98 16.07 1.99
N MET A 56 12.04 16.93 1.58
CA MET A 56 10.88 16.54 0.76
C MET A 56 11.27 16.08 -0.64
N ARG A 57 12.24 16.75 -1.27
CA ARG A 57 12.76 16.36 -2.60
C ARG A 57 13.46 15.02 -2.54
N LEU A 58 14.27 14.78 -1.50
CA LEU A 58 14.92 13.48 -1.28
C LEU A 58 13.91 12.36 -1.07
N HIS A 59 12.85 12.64 -0.30
CA HIS A 59 11.74 11.72 -0.16
C HIS A 59 11.04 11.45 -1.50
N PHE A 60 10.89 12.48 -2.34
CA PHE A 60 10.35 12.27 -3.67
C PHE A 60 11.27 11.41 -4.53
N ILE A 61 12.60 11.59 -4.53
CA ILE A 61 13.52 10.73 -5.33
C ILE A 61 13.45 9.27 -4.90
N TRP A 62 13.30 9.05 -3.60
CA TRP A 62 13.13 7.72 -3.03
C TRP A 62 11.88 6.99 -3.58
N PHE A 63 10.78 7.72 -3.77
CA PHE A 63 9.51 7.14 -4.22
C PHE A 63 9.62 6.44 -5.60
N PRO A 64 10.05 7.08 -6.70
CA PRO A 64 10.26 6.44 -7.99
C PRO A 64 11.23 5.28 -7.95
N GLN A 65 12.25 5.33 -7.07
CA GLN A 65 13.18 4.21 -6.90
C GLN A 65 12.47 2.97 -6.35
N GLN A 66 11.59 3.13 -5.35
CA GLN A 66 10.82 2.02 -4.78
C GLN A 66 9.79 1.44 -5.75
N HIS A 67 9.29 2.25 -6.68
CA HIS A 67 8.23 1.87 -7.62
C HIS A 67 8.75 1.57 -9.02
N HIS A 68 10.08 1.48 -9.21
CA HIS A 68 10.73 1.25 -10.51
C HIS A 68 10.35 2.29 -11.58
N LEU A 69 10.01 3.51 -11.17
CA LEU A 69 9.68 4.63 -12.04
C LEU A 69 10.88 5.56 -12.27
N TYR A 70 11.99 5.35 -11.56
CA TYR A 70 13.14 6.25 -11.58
C TYR A 70 13.68 6.49 -12.99
N TYR A 71 13.95 5.41 -13.73
CA TYR A 71 14.42 5.45 -15.12
C TYR A 71 13.35 5.90 -16.13
N SER A 72 12.14 6.23 -15.68
CA SER A 72 11.13 6.84 -16.53
C SER A 72 10.97 8.33 -16.22
N LEU A 73 11.23 8.75 -14.97
CA LEU A 73 10.99 10.10 -14.48
C LEU A 73 12.16 11.07 -14.65
N PHE A 74 13.39 10.58 -14.51
CA PHE A 74 14.60 11.42 -14.51
C PHE A 74 15.56 11.30 -15.71
N PRO A 75 15.45 10.34 -16.65
CA PRO A 75 16.22 10.42 -17.88
C PRO A 75 15.64 11.43 -18.87
N VAL A 76 16.39 11.66 -19.96
CA VAL A 76 16.03 12.50 -21.14
C VAL A 76 14.70 12.11 -21.81
N VAL A 77 14.04 11.04 -21.35
CA VAL A 77 12.75 10.61 -21.87
C VAL A 77 11.70 11.66 -21.53
N LYS A 78 11.18 12.30 -22.56
CA LYS A 78 10.10 13.28 -22.45
C LYS A 78 8.83 12.61 -21.95
N LEU A 79 8.52 12.78 -20.67
CA LEU A 79 7.23 12.37 -20.12
C LEU A 79 6.12 13.32 -20.58
N SER A 80 4.95 12.72 -20.83
CA SER A 80 3.72 13.50 -21.05
C SER A 80 3.28 14.16 -19.74
N LEU A 81 2.59 15.30 -19.86
CA LEU A 81 1.99 15.97 -18.69
C LEU A 81 1.03 15.06 -17.94
N GLU A 82 0.23 14.28 -18.67
CA GLU A 82 -0.71 13.32 -18.09
C GLU A 82 0.00 12.27 -17.24
N THR A 83 1.10 11.69 -17.74
CA THR A 83 1.90 10.72 -16.98
C THR A 83 2.46 11.34 -15.71
N MET A 84 2.97 12.57 -15.77
CA MET A 84 3.47 13.27 -14.58
C MET A 84 2.35 13.58 -13.59
N ASN A 85 1.18 13.99 -14.06
CA ASN A 85 0.00 14.19 -13.22
C ASN A 85 -0.37 12.91 -12.45
N TYR A 86 -0.35 11.75 -13.10
CA TYR A 86 -0.58 10.47 -12.44
C TYR A 86 0.52 10.11 -11.45
N VAL A 87 1.80 10.32 -11.77
CA VAL A 87 2.91 10.11 -10.83
C VAL A 87 2.73 10.98 -9.58
N MET A 88 2.34 12.24 -9.74
CA MET A 88 2.08 13.15 -8.63
C MET A 88 0.90 12.70 -7.78
N ALA A 89 -0.17 12.19 -8.39
CA ALA A 89 -1.30 11.61 -7.66
C ALA A 89 -0.92 10.34 -6.89
N CYS A 90 -0.13 9.45 -7.50
CA CYS A 90 0.41 8.25 -6.84
C CYS A 90 1.32 8.63 -5.65
N TYR A 91 2.18 9.63 -5.83
CA TYR A 91 3.02 10.13 -4.75
C TYR A 91 2.20 10.76 -3.61
N ALA A 92 1.15 11.52 -3.93
CA ALA A 92 0.22 12.04 -2.93
C ALA A 92 -0.45 10.91 -2.13
N CYS A 93 -0.89 9.83 -2.81
CA CYS A 93 -1.46 8.66 -2.17
C CYS A 93 -0.45 7.98 -1.23
N HIS A 94 0.79 7.80 -1.70
CA HIS A 94 1.89 7.25 -0.91
C HIS A 94 2.11 8.04 0.40
N LEU A 95 2.16 9.38 0.31
CA LEU A 95 2.28 10.26 1.47
C LEU A 95 1.06 10.17 2.41
N ALA A 96 -0.15 10.13 1.86
CA ALA A 96 -1.39 10.02 2.61
C ALA A 96 -1.46 8.72 3.44
N THR A 97 -0.93 7.63 2.89
CA THR A 97 -0.84 6.32 3.58
C THR A 97 0.23 6.24 4.67
N GLY A 98 0.93 7.34 4.97
CA GLY A 98 1.86 7.43 6.09
C GLY A 98 3.31 7.09 5.75
N HIS A 99 3.64 6.90 4.46
CA HIS A 99 5.02 6.85 3.99
C HIS A 99 5.60 8.26 3.94
N SER A 100 5.93 8.79 5.12
CA SER A 100 6.62 10.05 5.31
C SER A 100 7.95 9.83 5.99
N LEU A 101 8.82 10.86 6.01
CA LEU A 101 10.11 10.79 6.72
C LEU A 101 9.98 10.38 8.20
N SER A 102 8.84 10.68 8.85
CA SER A 102 8.57 10.27 10.23
C SER A 102 7.64 9.06 10.35
N SER A 103 7.25 8.43 9.24
CA SER A 103 6.28 7.32 9.19
C SER A 103 4.94 7.64 9.87
N LEU A 104 4.54 8.91 9.85
CA LEU A 104 3.26 9.39 10.39
C LEU A 104 2.33 9.79 9.26
N THR A 105 1.02 9.57 9.45
CA THR A 105 -0.03 10.11 8.59
C THR A 105 0.08 11.62 8.52
N MET A 106 0.12 12.15 7.31
CA MET A 106 0.37 13.56 7.05
C MET A 106 -0.93 14.35 6.87
N ARG A 107 -0.94 15.59 7.35
CA ARG A 107 -2.01 16.54 7.01
C ARG A 107 -1.90 16.97 5.54
N THR A 108 -3.03 17.32 4.93
CA THR A 108 -3.19 17.66 3.52
C THR A 108 -2.31 18.86 3.18
N GLY A 109 -2.29 19.88 4.05
CA GLY A 109 -1.40 21.03 3.88
C GLY A 109 0.09 20.68 3.86
N THR A 110 0.50 19.62 4.56
CA THR A 110 1.88 19.13 4.51
C THR A 110 2.13 18.34 3.23
N ILE A 111 1.20 17.49 2.79
CA ILE A 111 1.28 16.78 1.51
C ILE A 111 1.42 17.77 0.35
N CYS A 112 0.64 18.85 0.33
CA CYS A 112 0.78 19.92 -0.67
C CYS A 112 2.20 20.50 -0.74
N LYS A 113 2.89 20.65 0.39
CA LYS A 113 4.29 21.12 0.42
C LYS A 113 5.26 20.09 -0.19
N TYR A 114 5.05 18.81 0.09
CA TYR A 114 5.83 17.74 -0.57
C TYR A 114 5.60 17.72 -2.08
N LEU A 115 4.36 17.92 -2.52
CA LEU A 115 4.02 17.98 -3.94
C LEU A 115 4.65 19.19 -4.62
N ILE A 116 4.66 20.37 -3.99
CA ILE A 116 5.40 21.55 -4.49
C ILE A 116 6.88 21.22 -4.63
N ALA A 117 7.48 20.59 -3.62
CA ALA A 117 8.87 20.20 -3.63
C ALA A 117 9.20 19.21 -4.76
N ALA A 118 8.38 18.18 -4.93
CA ALA A 118 8.50 17.21 -6.01
C ALA A 118 8.32 17.85 -7.41
N ALA A 119 7.29 18.67 -7.61
CA ALA A 119 7.05 19.36 -8.88
C ALA A 119 8.21 20.29 -9.25
N SER A 120 8.76 21.01 -8.27
CA SER A 120 9.92 21.87 -8.48
C SER A 120 11.20 21.11 -8.83
N LEU A 121 11.29 19.83 -8.43
CA LEU A 121 12.41 18.96 -8.79
C LEU A 121 12.21 18.41 -10.20
N ILE A 122 11.00 17.95 -10.55
CA ILE A 122 10.65 17.51 -11.91
C ILE A 122 10.93 18.64 -12.92
N ALA A 123 10.54 19.87 -12.59
CA ALA A 123 10.74 21.04 -13.45
C ALA A 123 12.22 21.34 -13.78
N ILE A 124 13.18 20.89 -12.97
CA ILE A 124 14.62 21.04 -13.26
C ILE A 124 15.04 20.12 -14.42
N PHE A 125 14.44 18.95 -14.53
CA PHE A 125 14.76 17.94 -15.54
C PHE A 125 13.79 17.95 -16.71
N ASP A 126 12.72 18.73 -16.64
CA ASP A 126 11.71 18.81 -17.69
C ASP A 126 12.24 19.60 -18.90
N SER A 127 12.13 19.00 -20.08
CA SER A 127 12.46 19.63 -21.35
C SER A 127 11.51 20.79 -21.72
N GLU A 128 10.28 20.81 -21.17
CA GLU A 128 9.29 21.85 -21.45
C GLU A 128 9.27 22.91 -20.35
N PRO A 129 9.76 24.14 -20.60
CA PRO A 129 9.84 25.17 -19.57
C PRO A 129 8.45 25.64 -19.15
N GLY A 130 8.30 25.95 -17.86
CA GLY A 130 7.06 26.50 -17.29
C GLY A 130 5.95 25.49 -17.00
N ARG A 131 6.17 24.21 -17.32
CA ARG A 131 5.22 23.14 -17.04
C ARG A 131 5.24 22.76 -15.55
N ASP A 132 4.07 22.65 -14.94
CA ASP A 132 3.91 22.19 -13.56
C ASP A 132 3.25 20.81 -13.55
N ALA A 133 3.98 19.78 -13.11
CA ALA A 133 3.53 18.39 -13.03
C ALA A 133 2.26 18.18 -12.19
N ARG A 134 1.82 19.18 -11.41
CA ARG A 134 0.60 19.12 -10.57
C ARG A 134 -0.65 19.65 -11.26
N LYS A 135 -0.50 20.41 -12.35
CA LYS A 135 -1.58 21.17 -12.96
C LYS A 135 -2.08 20.53 -14.25
N GLU A 136 -3.31 20.85 -14.62
CA GLU A 136 -3.83 20.55 -15.97
C GLU A 136 -3.17 21.45 -17.02
N LYS A 137 -3.15 21.00 -18.27
CA LYS A 137 -2.57 21.77 -19.38
C LYS A 137 -3.33 23.09 -19.56
N GLY A 138 -2.64 24.22 -19.42
CA GLY A 138 -3.21 25.55 -19.62
C GLY A 138 -4.17 26.02 -18.52
N SER A 139 -4.18 25.35 -17.36
CA SER A 139 -4.96 25.75 -16.20
C SER A 139 -4.08 25.92 -14.97
N ASP A 140 -4.49 26.79 -14.06
CA ASP A 140 -3.89 26.91 -12.73
C ASP A 140 -4.43 25.91 -11.71
N SER A 141 -5.48 25.17 -12.08
CA SER A 141 -6.07 24.12 -11.24
C SER A 141 -5.19 22.88 -11.15
N LEU A 142 -5.24 22.20 -10.00
CA LEU A 142 -4.64 20.88 -9.86
C LEU A 142 -5.27 19.88 -10.84
N CYS A 143 -4.49 18.91 -11.29
CA CYS A 143 -4.99 17.84 -12.13
C CYS A 143 -6.02 16.97 -11.42
N SER A 144 -7.00 16.46 -12.17
CA SER A 144 -8.15 15.74 -11.61
C SER A 144 -7.76 14.55 -10.70
N PRO A 145 -6.78 13.69 -11.06
CA PRO A 145 -6.38 12.59 -10.20
C PRO A 145 -5.80 13.05 -8.86
N LEU A 146 -4.97 14.10 -8.88
CA LEU A 146 -4.34 14.65 -7.69
C LEU A 146 -5.35 15.32 -6.77
N GLU A 147 -6.27 16.10 -7.35
CA GLU A 147 -7.32 16.78 -6.60
C GLU A 147 -8.22 15.77 -5.86
N LYS A 148 -8.57 14.65 -6.49
CA LYS A 148 -9.35 13.57 -5.87
C LYS A 148 -8.66 13.00 -4.64
N VAL A 149 -7.35 12.73 -4.71
CA VAL A 149 -6.57 12.20 -3.57
C VAL A 149 -6.54 13.21 -2.43
N LEU A 150 -6.30 14.50 -2.73
CA LEU A 150 -6.24 15.54 -1.70
C LEU A 150 -7.61 15.83 -1.07
N LYS A 151 -8.69 15.81 -1.85
CA LYS A 151 -10.06 15.93 -1.34
C LYS A 151 -10.41 14.77 -0.41
N GLU A 152 -10.05 13.55 -0.78
CA GLU A 152 -10.29 12.38 0.07
C GLU A 152 -9.47 12.45 1.37
N GLN A 153 -8.20 12.82 1.29
CA GLN A 153 -7.37 13.01 2.47
C GLN A 153 -7.92 14.11 3.40
N LYS A 154 -8.38 15.22 2.82
CA LYS A 154 -9.00 16.32 3.57
C LYS A 154 -10.32 15.89 4.21
N ARG A 155 -11.16 15.15 3.47
CA ARG A 155 -12.39 14.55 4.00
C ARG A 155 -12.10 13.68 5.23
N TRP A 156 -11.02 12.86 5.18
CA TRP A 156 -10.58 12.06 6.32
C TRP A 156 -10.06 12.90 7.49
N GLU A 157 -9.37 14.01 7.23
CA GLU A 157 -8.90 14.92 8.27
C GLU A 157 -10.01 15.61 9.04
N ASP A 158 -11.11 15.91 8.34
CA ASP A 158 -12.26 16.66 8.87
C ASP A 158 -13.25 15.78 9.64
N VAL A 159 -13.05 14.46 9.70
CA VAL A 159 -13.86 13.56 10.53
C VAL A 159 -13.59 13.85 12.02
N PRO A 160 -14.60 14.27 12.81
CA PRO A 160 -14.45 14.51 14.24
C PRO A 160 -14.13 13.21 14.98
N ASP A 161 -13.34 13.30 16.06
CA ASP A 161 -12.94 12.14 16.88
C ASP A 161 -12.37 10.96 16.08
N ARG A 162 -11.61 11.26 15.01
CA ARG A 162 -11.05 10.23 14.14
C ARG A 162 -10.28 9.19 14.95
N GLN A 163 -10.69 7.94 14.82
CA GLN A 163 -9.89 6.83 15.29
C GLN A 163 -8.81 6.51 14.25
N LYS A 164 -7.61 6.17 14.72
CA LYS A 164 -6.56 5.66 13.82
C LYS A 164 -7.08 4.39 13.17
N GLY A 165 -6.95 4.31 11.84
CA GLY A 165 -7.31 3.10 11.11
C GLY A 165 -6.56 1.89 11.64
N TRP A 166 -7.16 0.70 11.47
CA TRP A 166 -6.49 -0.55 11.79
C TRP A 166 -5.25 -0.71 10.90
N THR A 167 -4.10 -1.07 11.48
CA THR A 167 -2.82 -1.15 10.76
C THR A 167 -2.27 -2.57 10.76
N VAL A 168 -1.37 -2.87 9.81
CA VAL A 168 -0.64 -4.16 9.77
C VAL A 168 0.14 -4.39 11.07
N GLY A 169 0.73 -3.33 11.65
CA GLY A 169 1.43 -3.44 12.94
C GLY A 169 0.49 -3.85 14.09
N LEU A 170 -0.72 -3.26 14.13
CA LEU A 170 -1.74 -3.66 15.11
C LEU A 170 -2.20 -5.10 14.88
N GLN A 171 -2.37 -5.51 13.62
CA GLN A 171 -2.72 -6.89 13.28
C GLN A 171 -1.67 -7.88 13.76
N LEU A 172 -0.39 -7.62 13.52
CA LEU A 172 0.71 -8.47 13.98
C LEU A 172 0.76 -8.54 15.51
N ALA A 173 0.53 -7.40 16.19
CA ALA A 173 0.43 -7.37 17.64
C ALA A 173 -0.75 -8.21 18.16
N LEU A 174 -1.91 -8.15 17.49
CA LEU A 174 -3.10 -8.93 17.84
C LEU A 174 -2.87 -10.43 17.65
N MET A 175 -2.30 -10.84 16.51
CA MET A 175 -1.92 -12.22 16.22
C MET A 175 -0.95 -12.75 17.27
N LYS A 176 0.07 -11.96 17.65
CA LYS A 176 1.01 -12.33 18.72
C LYS A 176 0.28 -12.49 20.05
N LYS A 177 -0.58 -11.54 20.41
CA LYS A 177 -1.35 -11.55 21.66
C LYS A 177 -2.21 -12.82 21.81
N TYR A 178 -2.83 -13.29 20.73
CA TYR A 178 -3.74 -14.45 20.77
C TYR A 178 -3.11 -15.76 20.27
N SER A 179 -1.81 -15.78 20.00
CA SER A 179 -1.09 -16.96 19.48
C SER A 179 -1.14 -18.21 20.37
N HIS A 180 -1.44 -18.05 21.66
CA HIS A 180 -1.52 -19.14 22.65
C HIS A 180 -2.94 -19.67 22.85
N LEU A 181 -3.95 -19.02 22.26
CA LEU A 181 -5.35 -19.44 22.40
C LEU A 181 -5.69 -20.58 21.43
N PRO A 182 -6.77 -21.34 21.67
CA PRO A 182 -7.18 -22.41 20.78
C PRO A 182 -7.47 -21.93 19.36
N PHE A 183 -7.06 -22.73 18.36
CA PHE A 183 -7.11 -22.41 16.92
C PHE A 183 -8.50 -21.96 16.40
N ARG A 184 -9.58 -22.38 17.07
CA ARG A 184 -10.97 -22.09 16.68
C ARG A 184 -11.73 -21.23 17.68
N GLY A 185 -11.00 -20.49 18.53
CA GLY A 185 -11.60 -19.55 19.46
C GLY A 185 -12.07 -18.27 18.77
N LYS A 186 -13.03 -17.57 19.38
CA LYS A 186 -13.55 -16.27 18.91
C LYS A 186 -12.46 -15.23 18.58
N HIS A 187 -11.37 -15.22 19.37
CA HIS A 187 -10.27 -14.28 19.17
C HIS A 187 -9.49 -14.55 17.88
N GLN A 188 -9.32 -15.83 17.52
CA GLN A 188 -8.65 -16.21 16.30
C GLN A 188 -9.51 -15.86 15.08
N ALA A 189 -10.80 -16.19 15.14
CA ALA A 189 -11.75 -15.81 14.10
C ALA A 189 -11.77 -14.29 13.87
N ILE A 190 -11.82 -13.47 14.93
CA ILE A 190 -11.75 -12.00 14.82
C ILE A 190 -10.42 -11.56 14.21
N THR A 191 -9.32 -12.17 14.61
CA THR A 191 -7.99 -11.85 14.09
C THR A 191 -7.91 -12.13 12.59
N ASP A 192 -8.41 -13.28 12.13
CA ASP A 192 -8.45 -13.65 10.72
C ASP A 192 -9.35 -12.70 9.91
N TRP A 193 -10.52 -12.33 10.45
CA TRP A 193 -11.41 -11.36 9.81
C TRP A 193 -10.79 -9.97 9.69
N PHE A 194 -9.98 -9.53 10.65
CA PHE A 194 -9.25 -8.26 10.52
C PHE A 194 -8.17 -8.31 9.43
N VAL A 195 -7.55 -9.47 9.16
CA VAL A 195 -6.66 -9.63 7.99
C VAL A 195 -7.47 -9.40 6.72
N VAL A 196 -8.62 -10.06 6.60
CA VAL A 196 -9.51 -9.92 5.45
C VAL A 196 -9.95 -8.47 5.27
N ALA A 197 -10.37 -7.78 6.34
CA ALA A 197 -10.77 -6.38 6.31
C ALA A 197 -9.62 -5.44 5.92
N LEU A 198 -8.39 -5.68 6.40
CA LEU A 198 -7.21 -4.89 6.03
C LEU A 198 -6.90 -4.96 4.54
N HIS A 199 -7.00 -6.15 3.95
CA HIS A 199 -6.69 -6.35 2.53
C HIS A 199 -7.86 -6.00 1.61
N GLY A 200 -9.10 -6.22 2.06
CA GLY A 200 -10.31 -5.96 1.28
C GLY A 200 -10.80 -4.51 1.35
N GLY A 201 -10.40 -3.75 2.38
CA GLY A 201 -10.92 -2.40 2.62
C GLY A 201 -12.41 -2.39 2.96
N PHE A 202 -12.91 -3.47 3.56
CA PHE A 202 -14.32 -3.69 3.81
C PHE A 202 -14.83 -2.84 4.98
N ARG A 203 -16.02 -2.27 4.82
CA ARG A 203 -16.72 -1.56 5.91
C ARG A 203 -17.16 -2.56 6.96
N ARG A 204 -17.27 -2.15 8.24
CA ARG A 204 -17.73 -3.03 9.32
C ARG A 204 -19.04 -3.74 8.99
N ALA A 205 -20.04 -3.00 8.51
CA ALA A 205 -21.35 -3.55 8.13
C ALA A 205 -21.28 -4.58 7.00
N GLU A 206 -20.18 -4.61 6.23
CA GLU A 206 -20.01 -5.56 5.14
C GLU A 206 -19.60 -6.97 5.62
N TRP A 207 -19.10 -7.13 6.85
CA TRP A 207 -18.63 -8.41 7.39
C TRP A 207 -19.03 -8.68 8.86
N ALA A 208 -19.54 -7.68 9.57
CA ALA A 208 -20.07 -7.78 10.92
C ALA A 208 -21.44 -7.07 10.99
N GLN A 209 -22.51 -7.85 10.80
CA GLN A 209 -23.89 -7.37 10.87
C GLN A 209 -24.34 -7.22 12.32
N ASP A 210 -24.92 -6.06 12.66
CA ASP A 210 -25.19 -5.68 14.05
C ASP A 210 -26.36 -6.47 14.67
N ARG A 211 -27.27 -7.01 13.85
CA ARG A 211 -28.49 -7.70 14.30
C ARG A 211 -28.37 -9.21 14.45
N GLY A 212 -27.17 -9.76 14.30
CA GLY A 212 -26.97 -11.20 14.43
C GLY A 212 -27.78 -12.03 13.42
N HIS A 213 -27.98 -11.51 12.20
CA HIS A 213 -28.53 -12.31 11.11
C HIS A 213 -27.61 -13.50 10.85
N THR A 214 -28.02 -14.68 11.32
CA THR A 214 -27.27 -15.93 11.19
C THR A 214 -27.59 -16.69 9.91
N GLU A 215 -28.74 -16.39 9.29
CA GLU A 215 -29.20 -17.08 8.11
C GLU A 215 -28.47 -16.59 6.85
N LEU A 216 -27.71 -17.49 6.22
CA LEU A 216 -26.98 -17.26 4.96
C LEU A 216 -27.87 -16.72 3.83
N ASN A 217 -29.14 -17.14 3.81
CA ASN A 217 -30.09 -16.77 2.75
C ASN A 217 -30.89 -15.49 3.08
N GLN A 218 -30.74 -14.93 4.28
CA GLN A 218 -31.44 -13.74 4.74
C GLN A 218 -30.48 -12.70 5.34
N PRO A 219 -29.52 -12.18 4.53
CA PRO A 219 -28.60 -11.17 5.00
C PRO A 219 -29.36 -9.88 5.37
N GLU A 220 -28.85 -9.14 6.36
CA GLU A 220 -29.32 -7.78 6.62
C GLU A 220 -29.28 -6.96 5.33
N ARG A 221 -30.37 -6.24 5.03
CA ARG A 221 -30.50 -5.42 3.82
C ARG A 221 -30.40 -3.94 4.17
N ASN A 222 -29.73 -3.18 3.32
CA ASN A 222 -29.62 -1.73 3.47
C ASN A 222 -30.92 -1.01 3.03
N VAL A 223 -30.92 0.34 3.12
CA VAL A 223 -32.06 1.19 2.70
C VAL A 223 -32.49 1.04 1.24
N ARG A 224 -31.66 0.40 0.39
CA ARG A 224 -31.96 0.10 -1.02
C ARG A 224 -32.39 -1.35 -1.22
N ASN A 225 -32.66 -2.08 -0.13
CA ASN A 225 -33.03 -3.50 -0.13
C ASN A 225 -31.97 -4.43 -0.74
N VAL A 226 -30.69 -4.04 -0.72
CA VAL A 226 -29.53 -4.85 -1.16
C VAL A 226 -28.84 -5.42 0.08
N PRO A 227 -28.29 -6.66 0.05
CA PRO A 227 -27.48 -7.19 1.15
C PRO A 227 -26.42 -6.17 1.59
N ALA A 228 -26.40 -5.87 2.88
CA ALA A 228 -25.44 -4.95 3.49
C ALA A 228 -24.09 -5.62 3.71
N ALA A 229 -24.07 -6.95 3.90
CA ALA A 229 -22.88 -7.76 4.00
C ALA A 229 -22.56 -8.52 2.71
N PHE A 230 -21.30 -8.95 2.60
CA PHE A 230 -20.90 -9.90 1.57
C PHE A 230 -21.68 -11.20 1.72
N CYS A 231 -22.24 -11.63 0.60
CA CYS A 231 -22.89 -12.93 0.48
C CYS A 231 -21.89 -13.95 -0.08
N LEU A 232 -22.21 -15.24 0.02
CA LEU A 232 -21.40 -16.29 -0.62
C LEU A 232 -21.20 -16.01 -2.12
N ASP A 233 -22.23 -15.50 -2.79
CA ASP A 233 -22.22 -15.12 -4.21
C ASP A 233 -21.16 -14.06 -4.58
N ASP A 234 -20.73 -13.24 -3.61
CA ASP A 234 -19.69 -12.24 -3.82
C ASP A 234 -18.28 -12.83 -3.78
N VAL A 235 -18.12 -14.05 -3.24
CA VAL A 235 -16.85 -14.75 -3.09
C VAL A 235 -16.64 -15.72 -4.25
N LYS A 236 -15.49 -15.60 -4.92
CA LYS A 236 -15.08 -16.54 -5.96
C LYS A 236 -13.88 -17.35 -5.47
N PHE A 237 -14.04 -18.66 -5.40
CA PHE A 237 -12.94 -19.57 -5.14
C PHE A 237 -12.28 -19.95 -6.47
N LYS A 238 -10.96 -20.07 -6.46
CA LYS A 238 -10.18 -20.53 -7.61
C LYS A 238 -9.27 -21.67 -7.16
N GLY A 239 -9.18 -22.72 -7.97
CA GLY A 239 -8.20 -23.79 -7.76
C GLY A 239 -6.80 -23.38 -8.19
N ASP A 240 -5.83 -24.29 -8.04
CA ASP A 240 -4.40 -24.03 -8.31
C ASP A 240 -4.10 -23.59 -9.76
N ASN A 241 -4.96 -23.96 -10.70
CA ASN A 241 -4.90 -23.57 -12.11
C ASN A 241 -5.63 -22.26 -12.42
N GLY A 242 -6.12 -21.55 -11.40
CA GLY A 242 -6.92 -20.32 -11.54
C GLY A 242 -8.35 -20.55 -12.02
N ARG A 243 -8.80 -21.81 -12.22
CA ARG A 243 -10.18 -22.11 -12.60
C ARG A 243 -11.14 -21.84 -11.44
N PRO A 244 -12.31 -21.22 -11.69
CA PRO A 244 -13.32 -21.04 -10.66
C PRO A 244 -13.76 -22.40 -10.09
N LEU A 245 -13.89 -22.47 -8.77
CA LEU A 245 -14.49 -23.61 -8.07
C LEU A 245 -15.93 -23.27 -7.68
N LEU A 246 -16.82 -24.27 -7.74
CA LEU A 246 -18.18 -24.15 -7.24
C LEU A 246 -18.18 -24.07 -5.72
N HIS A 247 -19.06 -23.25 -5.15
CA HIS A 247 -19.19 -23.12 -3.70
C HIS A 247 -19.50 -24.45 -3.01
N SER A 248 -20.39 -25.25 -3.59
CA SER A 248 -20.74 -26.56 -3.06
C SER A 248 -19.53 -27.49 -2.97
N SER A 249 -18.70 -27.56 -4.01
CA SER A 249 -17.47 -28.36 -4.02
C SER A 249 -16.48 -27.91 -2.94
N VAL A 250 -16.35 -26.60 -2.78
CA VAL A 250 -15.48 -25.99 -1.77
C VAL A 250 -15.95 -26.29 -0.35
N LEU A 251 -17.25 -26.17 -0.08
CA LEU A 251 -17.82 -26.44 1.25
C LEU A 251 -17.77 -27.94 1.61
N GLN A 252 -17.93 -28.83 0.63
CA GLN A 252 -17.83 -30.28 0.83
C GLN A 252 -16.39 -30.76 0.97
N SER A 253 -15.42 -30.03 0.42
CA SER A 253 -14.01 -30.38 0.49
C SER A 253 -13.12 -29.16 0.77
N PRO A 254 -13.18 -28.59 1.99
CA PRO A 254 -12.42 -27.39 2.34
C PRO A 254 -10.90 -27.56 2.17
N ASN A 255 -10.39 -28.79 2.26
CA ASN A 255 -8.98 -29.10 2.05
C ASN A 255 -8.51 -28.82 0.61
N GLN A 256 -9.42 -28.68 -0.36
CA GLN A 256 -9.09 -28.27 -1.73
C GLN A 256 -8.81 -26.77 -1.85
N LEU A 257 -9.13 -25.97 -0.82
CA LEU A 257 -8.84 -24.53 -0.79
C LEU A 257 -7.37 -24.20 -0.48
N PHE A 258 -6.56 -25.19 -0.12
CA PHE A 258 -5.16 -24.99 0.26
C PHE A 258 -4.29 -26.15 -0.19
N LEU A 259 -3.56 -25.97 -1.30
CA LEU A 259 -2.33 -26.72 -1.61
C LEU A 259 -1.41 -26.06 -2.67
N SER A 260 -1.43 -24.73 -2.87
CA SER A 260 -0.42 -24.05 -3.74
C SER A 260 0.72 -23.36 -2.99
N LEU A 261 0.84 -23.54 -1.66
CA LEU A 261 1.93 -22.95 -0.86
C LEU A 261 3.15 -23.87 -0.69
N SER A 262 3.15 -25.08 -1.25
CA SER A 262 4.31 -25.96 -1.25
C SER A 262 5.13 -25.83 -2.54
N ALA A 263 6.39 -25.42 -2.36
CA ALA A 263 7.50 -25.44 -3.32
C ALA A 263 7.46 -24.41 -4.47
N GLY A 264 7.90 -23.19 -4.18
CA GLY A 264 8.69 -22.40 -5.14
C GLY A 264 7.97 -21.36 -6.02
N ALA A 265 6.64 -21.26 -5.99
CA ALA A 265 5.93 -20.22 -6.74
C ALA A 265 4.84 -19.56 -5.90
N CYS A 266 5.11 -18.35 -5.39
CA CYS A 266 4.09 -17.50 -4.79
C CYS A 266 3.10 -17.03 -5.88
N LYS A 267 2.08 -17.83 -6.19
CA LYS A 267 0.85 -17.34 -6.82
C LYS A 267 -0.19 -17.19 -5.73
N GLY A 268 -0.41 -15.95 -5.31
CA GLY A 268 -1.32 -15.59 -4.23
C GLY A 268 -2.75 -16.06 -4.46
N MET A 269 -3.45 -16.33 -3.37
CA MET A 269 -4.89 -16.55 -3.35
C MET A 269 -5.59 -15.23 -3.76
N VAL A 270 -6.22 -15.21 -4.93
CA VAL A 270 -6.97 -14.04 -5.40
C VAL A 270 -8.45 -14.26 -5.08
N THR A 271 -8.89 -13.73 -3.94
CA THR A 271 -10.31 -13.50 -3.69
C THR A 271 -10.72 -12.19 -4.37
N THR A 272 -11.55 -12.28 -5.41
CA THR A 272 -12.17 -11.09 -6.02
C THR A 272 -13.57 -10.93 -5.45
N ALA A 273 -13.81 -9.87 -4.68
CA ALA A 273 -15.16 -9.47 -4.28
C ALA A 273 -15.76 -8.53 -5.34
N LYS A 274 -16.99 -8.81 -5.77
CA LYS A 274 -17.71 -7.97 -6.72
C LYS A 274 -18.52 -6.92 -5.95
N ARG A 275 -18.28 -5.64 -6.21
CA ARG A 275 -19.06 -4.55 -5.60
C ARG A 275 -20.31 -4.29 -6.42
N ASN A 276 -21.48 -4.38 -5.82
CA ASN A 276 -22.71 -3.87 -6.42
C ASN A 276 -22.76 -2.34 -6.25
N SER A 277 -22.21 -1.60 -7.21
CA SER A 277 -22.30 -0.13 -7.28
C SER A 277 -23.35 0.32 -8.32
N SER A 278 -23.99 1.47 -8.06
CA SER A 278 -24.97 2.14 -8.92
C SER A 278 -24.60 2.15 -10.42
N PRO A 279 -25.58 2.22 -11.34
CA PRO A 279 -25.36 2.14 -12.80
C PRO A 279 -24.56 3.30 -13.42
N ALA A 280 -24.10 4.29 -12.64
CA ALA A 280 -23.35 5.45 -13.11
C ALA A 280 -21.85 5.44 -12.74
N MET A 281 -21.31 4.37 -12.14
CA MET A 281 -19.86 4.25 -11.90
C MET A 281 -19.31 2.94 -12.49
N THR A 282 -18.19 3.06 -13.20
CA THR A 282 -17.42 1.96 -13.79
C THR A 282 -17.12 0.85 -12.78
N LYS A 283 -17.28 -0.40 -13.24
CA LYS A 283 -17.06 -1.64 -12.48
C LYS A 283 -15.60 -1.74 -12.03
N THR A 284 -15.33 -1.63 -10.73
CA THR A 284 -14.00 -1.90 -10.17
C THR A 284 -13.94 -3.33 -9.66
N THR A 285 -13.06 -4.15 -10.25
CA THR A 285 -12.75 -5.50 -9.76
C THR A 285 -11.44 -5.40 -8.99
N ALA A 286 -11.44 -5.65 -7.68
CA ALA A 286 -10.21 -5.69 -6.89
C ALA A 286 -9.65 -7.11 -6.92
N SER A 287 -8.42 -7.28 -7.41
CA SER A 287 -7.63 -8.50 -7.29
C SER A 287 -6.43 -8.20 -6.42
N VAL A 288 -6.37 -8.77 -5.21
CA VAL A 288 -5.20 -8.64 -4.35
C VAL A 288 -4.24 -9.79 -4.68
N VAL A 289 -3.05 -9.45 -5.17
CA VAL A 289 -1.90 -10.36 -5.24
C VAL A 289 -0.86 -9.81 -4.27
N SER A 290 -0.65 -10.50 -3.16
CA SER A 290 0.37 -10.11 -2.17
C SER A 290 1.72 -10.73 -2.51
N PRO A 291 2.79 -9.94 -2.72
CA PRO A 291 4.16 -10.43 -2.65
C PRO A 291 4.52 -10.49 -1.16
N LEU A 292 4.43 -11.66 -0.54
CA LEU A 292 4.98 -11.86 0.80
C LEU A 292 6.45 -12.27 0.68
N ASP A 293 7.28 -11.62 1.48
CA ASP A 293 8.69 -11.99 1.70
C ASP A 293 8.74 -13.40 2.33
N PRO A 294 9.32 -14.39 1.64
CA PRO A 294 9.38 -15.77 2.14
C PRO A 294 10.25 -15.94 3.40
N TYR A 295 10.96 -14.89 3.85
CA TYR A 295 11.87 -14.96 4.98
C TYR A 295 11.30 -14.46 6.32
N HIS A 296 10.00 -14.15 6.41
CA HIS A 296 9.40 -13.68 7.67
C HIS A 296 9.28 -14.82 8.73
N PRO A 297 9.96 -14.73 9.89
CA PRO A 297 10.11 -15.83 10.87
C PRO A 297 8.80 -16.36 11.49
N ALA A 298 7.73 -15.57 11.45
CA ALA A 298 6.41 -15.97 11.96
C ALA A 298 5.72 -17.03 11.08
N PHE A 299 6.04 -17.10 9.79
CA PHE A 299 5.39 -18.03 8.84
C PHE A 299 6.05 -19.42 8.89
N CYS A 300 7.38 -19.49 9.04
CA CYS A 300 8.12 -20.75 9.14
C CYS A 300 7.76 -21.60 10.38
N ARG A 301 7.21 -21.02 11.46
CA ARG A 301 6.75 -21.80 12.62
C ARG A 301 5.46 -22.57 12.36
N HIS A 302 4.57 -22.08 11.49
CA HIS A 302 3.30 -22.75 11.18
C HIS A 302 3.49 -24.00 10.30
N ALA A 303 4.41 -23.96 9.34
CA ALA A 303 4.71 -25.13 8.50
C ALA A 303 5.44 -26.26 9.26
N ARG A 304 6.28 -25.91 10.24
CA ARG A 304 7.11 -26.88 10.97
C ARG A 304 6.32 -27.68 12.04
N ILE A 305 5.32 -27.07 12.66
CA ILE A 305 4.45 -27.74 13.67
C ILE A 305 3.56 -28.80 13.02
N HIS A 306 3.07 -28.57 11.80
CA HIS A 306 2.29 -29.56 11.04
C HIS A 306 3.10 -30.79 10.62
N GLN A 307 4.41 -30.65 10.43
CA GLN A 307 5.29 -31.75 10.05
C GLN A 307 5.67 -32.64 11.24
N GLN A 308 5.77 -32.09 12.46
CA GLN A 308 6.05 -32.85 13.68
C GLN A 308 4.84 -33.67 14.17
N MET A 309 3.59 -33.21 13.97
CA MET A 309 2.41 -33.98 14.38
C MET A 309 2.12 -35.20 13.50
N LYS A 310 2.56 -35.22 12.23
CA LYS A 310 2.43 -36.39 11.34
C LYS A 310 3.39 -37.53 11.67
N LEU A 311 4.46 -37.29 12.43
CA LEU A 311 5.45 -38.31 12.79
C LEU A 311 5.13 -39.02 14.13
N SER A 312 4.09 -38.58 14.84
CA SER A 312 3.72 -39.09 16.18
C SER A 312 2.56 -40.10 16.19
N SER A 313 1.84 -40.27 15.08
CA SER A 313 0.74 -41.27 14.98
C SER A 313 1.23 -42.57 14.35
N LYS A 314 1.91 -43.42 15.14
CA LYS A 314 1.99 -44.86 14.85
C LYS A 314 0.76 -45.57 15.44
N PRO A 315 0.11 -46.49 14.72
CA PRO A 315 -1.03 -47.24 15.25
C PRO A 315 -0.53 -48.24 16.31
N LEU A 316 -1.19 -48.25 17.46
CA LEU A 316 -1.07 -49.30 18.46
C LEU A 316 -1.61 -50.61 17.85
N CYS A 317 -0.72 -51.57 17.69
CA CYS A 317 -1.04 -52.93 17.25
C CYS A 317 -1.80 -53.64 18.38
N SER A 318 -2.96 -54.20 18.05
CA SER A 318 -3.75 -55.07 18.91
C SER A 318 -3.06 -56.40 19.17
N ARG A 319 -2.89 -56.77 20.44
CA ARG A 319 -2.97 -58.14 20.96
C ARG A 319 -3.60 -58.09 22.35
#